data_AF-A0A378UKE2-F1
#
_entry.id   AF-A0A378UKE2-F1
#
_cell.length_a   1.000
_cell.length_b   1.000
_cell.length_c   1.000
_cell.angle_alpha   90.00
_cell.angle_beta   90.00
_cell.angle_gamma   90.00
#
_symmetry.space_group_name_H-M   'P 1'
#
loop_
_entity.id
_entity.type
_entity.pdbx_description
1 polymer ?
#
loop_
_entity_poly.entity_id
_entity_poly.type
_entity_poly.pdbx_seq_one_letter_code
_entity_poly.pdbx_strand_id
1 'polypeptide(L)'
;MAHHPDMHNMQNRINHIQSRYREWCALLPELEADLARWQQAAELINELDGFYTGGEYLALHEALENGASLDLTTPGEHSIMSQDALWTAYTDFQRIAWQRLRLATEALDPQTD
;
A
#
# COMPACT_ATOMS: atom_id res chain seq x y z
N MET A 1 55.46 -1.77 -13.25
CA MET A 1 54.77 -0.53 -13.68
C MET A 1 53.38 -0.56 -13.08
N ALA A 2 53.06 0.32 -12.14
CA ALA A 2 51.72 0.42 -11.60
C ALA A 2 50.81 1.04 -12.68
N HIS A 3 49.72 0.35 -13.04
CA HIS A 3 48.64 0.98 -13.80
C HIS A 3 47.99 2.03 -12.90
N HIS A 4 48.29 3.30 -13.14
CA HIS A 4 47.48 4.38 -12.57
C HIS A 4 46.10 4.32 -13.23
N PRO A 5 45.01 4.15 -12.47
CA PRO A 5 43.67 4.22 -13.04
C PRO A 5 43.47 5.59 -13.69
N ASP A 6 42.83 5.59 -14.86
CA ASP A 6 42.53 6.82 -15.60
C ASP A 6 41.66 7.75 -14.75
N MET A 7 42.21 8.92 -14.40
CA MET A 7 41.55 9.94 -13.58
C MET A 7 40.19 10.36 -14.14
N HIS A 8 40.04 10.37 -15.47
CA HIS A 8 38.78 10.73 -16.11
C HIS A 8 37.71 9.64 -15.90
N ASN A 9 38.08 8.37 -15.99
CA ASN A 9 37.19 7.24 -15.71
C ASN A 9 36.72 7.26 -14.25
N MET A 10 37.63 7.52 -13.31
CA MET A 10 37.30 7.64 -11.89
C MET A 10 36.33 8.79 -11.61
N GLN A 11 36.57 9.98 -12.19
CA GLN A 11 35.67 11.12 -12.00
C GLN A 11 34.28 10.86 -12.58
N ASN A 12 34.18 10.25 -13.77
CA ASN A 12 32.90 9.89 -14.38
C ASN A 12 32.12 8.89 -13.52
N ARG A 13 32.81 7.89 -12.93
CA ARG A 13 32.18 6.95 -12.01
C ARG A 13 31.66 7.64 -10.75
N ILE A 14 32.44 8.55 -10.16
CA ILE A 14 32.01 9.33 -8.99
C ILE A 14 30.78 10.17 -9.33
N ASN A 15 30.80 10.90 -10.44
CA ASN A 15 29.68 11.74 -10.87
C ASN A 15 28.40 10.91 -11.06
N HIS A 16 28.51 9.73 -11.67
CA HIS A 16 27.39 8.82 -11.85
C HIS A 16 26.80 8.38 -10.50
N ILE A 17 27.63 7.90 -9.57
CA ILE A 17 27.15 7.45 -8.25
C ILE A 17 26.56 8.63 -7.45
N GLN A 18 27.16 9.82 -7.53
CA GLN A 18 26.60 11.02 -6.90
C GLN A 18 25.24 11.43 -7.48
N SER A 19 24.99 11.20 -8.78
CA SER A 19 23.66 11.38 -9.36
C SER A 19 22.65 10.41 -8.76
N ARG A 20 23.00 9.13 -8.69
CA ARG A 20 22.14 8.09 -8.10
C ARG A 20 21.86 8.33 -6.62
N TYR A 21 22.84 8.83 -5.88
CA TYR A 21 22.65 9.19 -4.48
C TYR A 21 21.69 10.38 -4.31
N ARG A 22 21.76 11.39 -5.19
CA ARG A 22 20.80 12.50 -5.21
C ARG A 22 19.38 12.02 -5.49
N GLU A 23 19.22 11.10 -6.44
CA GLU A 23 17.92 10.46 -6.72
C GLU A 23 17.40 9.71 -5.50
N TRP A 24 18.26 8.96 -4.80
CA TRP A 24 17.91 8.30 -3.54
C TRP A 24 17.48 9.28 -2.44
N CYS A 25 18.22 10.36 -2.22
CA CYS A 25 17.88 11.37 -1.22
C CYS A 25 16.52 12.03 -1.49
N ALA A 26 16.14 12.18 -2.76
CA ALA A 26 14.83 12.69 -3.14
C ALA A 26 13.71 11.65 -2.92
N LEU A 27 13.99 10.37 -3.16
CA LEU A 27 13.02 9.28 -3.04
C LEU A 27 12.73 8.89 -1.58
N LEU A 28 13.71 8.96 -0.69
CA LEU A 28 13.58 8.48 0.70
C LEU A 28 12.38 9.11 1.46
N PRO A 29 12.15 10.43 1.44
CA PRO A 29 10.99 11.02 2.10
C PRO A 29 9.65 10.55 1.53
N GLU A 30 9.58 10.24 0.23
CA GLU A 30 8.36 9.73 -0.40
C GLU A 30 8.06 8.30 0.09
N LEU A 31 9.09 7.46 0.22
CA LEU A 31 8.97 6.12 0.78
C LEU A 31 8.51 6.17 2.24
N GLU A 32 9.07 7.08 3.05
CA GLU A 32 8.64 7.28 4.44
C GLU A 32 7.17 7.75 4.53
N ALA A 33 6.76 8.67 3.67
CA ALA A 33 5.37 9.11 3.59
C ALA A 33 4.42 7.98 3.13
N ASP A 34 4.88 7.10 2.24
CA ASP A 34 4.13 5.91 1.83
C ASP A 34 3.92 4.91 2.96
N LEU A 35 4.83 4.82 3.92
CA LEU A 35 4.65 4.00 5.12
C LEU A 35 3.50 4.55 5.99
N ALA A 36 3.45 5.86 6.19
CA ALA A 36 2.38 6.50 6.96
C ALA A 36 1.01 6.34 6.26
N ARG A 37 0.95 6.56 4.93
CA ARG A 37 -0.26 6.30 4.14
C ARG A 37 -0.72 4.85 4.21
N TRP A 38 0.23 3.92 4.19
CA TRP A 38 -0.06 2.50 4.32
C TRP A 38 -0.64 2.13 5.68
N GLN A 39 -0.08 2.68 6.76
CA GLN A 39 -0.59 2.48 8.11
C GLN A 39 -2.04 2.95 8.23
N GLN A 40 -2.35 4.14 7.70
CA GLN A 40 -3.71 4.66 7.66
C GLN A 40 -4.66 3.75 6.86
N ALA A 41 -4.22 3.26 5.69
CA ALA A 41 -5.03 2.34 4.89
C ALA A 41 -5.31 1.02 5.62
N ALA A 42 -4.32 0.48 6.33
CA ALA A 42 -4.48 -0.73 7.13
C ALA A 42 -5.48 -0.55 8.28
N GLU A 43 -5.43 0.60 8.97
CA GLU A 43 -6.38 0.94 10.03
C GLU A 43 -7.82 1.01 9.51
N LEU A 44 -8.05 1.71 8.39
CA LEU A 44 -9.36 1.80 7.76
C LEU A 44 -9.90 0.43 7.36
N ILE A 45 -9.10 -0.40 6.70
CA ILE A 45 -9.54 -1.73 6.26
C ILE A 45 -9.82 -2.64 7.44
N ASN A 46 -9.04 -2.57 8.52
CA ASN A 46 -9.29 -3.36 9.72
C ASN A 46 -10.59 -2.94 10.42
N GLU A 47 -10.90 -1.64 10.47
CA GLU A 47 -12.17 -1.15 11.01
C GLU A 47 -13.36 -1.65 10.18
N LEU A 48 -13.27 -1.51 8.86
CA LEU A 48 -14.31 -1.97 7.93
C LEU A 48 -14.51 -3.49 7.95
N ASP A 49 -13.43 -4.26 8.01
CA ASP A 49 -13.47 -5.72 8.18
C ASP A 49 -14.07 -6.12 9.53
N GLY A 50 -13.72 -5.39 10.60
CA GLY A 50 -14.31 -5.58 11.92
C GLY A 50 -15.82 -5.33 11.95
N PHE A 51 -16.28 -4.28 11.26
CA PHE A 51 -17.71 -4.01 11.08
C PHE A 51 -18.41 -5.14 10.29
N TYR A 52 -17.80 -5.59 9.19
CA TYR A 52 -18.35 -6.65 8.34
C TYR A 52 -18.43 -8.01 9.05
N THR A 53 -17.36 -8.39 9.76
CA THR A 53 -17.23 -9.71 10.41
C THR A 53 -17.74 -9.75 11.85
N GLY A 54 -17.90 -8.59 12.49
CA GLY A 54 -18.29 -8.45 13.90
C GLY A 54 -19.78 -8.61 14.19
N GLY A 55 -20.60 -8.93 13.18
CA GLY A 55 -22.05 -9.15 13.32
C GLY A 55 -22.91 -7.89 13.29
N GLU A 56 -22.32 -6.70 13.46
CA GLU A 56 -23.03 -5.42 13.32
C GLU A 56 -23.60 -5.24 11.91
N TYR A 57 -22.80 -5.54 10.89
CA TYR A 57 -23.24 -5.55 9.50
C TYR A 57 -24.48 -6.43 9.28
N LEU A 58 -24.46 -7.66 9.80
CA LEU A 58 -25.58 -8.59 9.66
C LEU A 58 -26.84 -8.07 10.37
N ALA A 59 -26.70 -7.52 11.58
CA ALA A 59 -27.82 -6.96 12.32
C ALA A 59 -28.47 -5.77 11.58
N LEU A 60 -27.67 -4.91 10.96
CA LEU A 60 -28.17 -3.80 10.13
C LEU A 60 -28.84 -4.31 8.85
N HIS A 61 -28.29 -5.35 8.23
CA HIS A 61 -28.89 -5.99 7.06
C HIS A 61 -30.25 -6.60 7.41
N GLU A 62 -30.35 -7.35 8.51
CA GLU A 62 -31.60 -7.90 9.02
C GLU A 62 -32.62 -6.79 9.35
N ALA A 63 -32.18 -5.68 9.95
CA ALA A 63 -33.07 -4.55 10.24
C ALA A 63 -33.65 -3.94 8.96
N LEU A 64 -32.84 -3.76 7.91
CA LEU A 64 -33.28 -3.30 6.60
C LEU A 64 -34.27 -4.28 5.95
N GLU A 65 -33.99 -5.58 6.00
CA GLU A 65 -34.92 -6.63 5.52
C GLU A 65 -36.25 -6.63 6.28
N ASN A 66 -36.22 -6.29 7.58
CA ASN A 66 -37.40 -6.14 8.42
C ASN A 66 -38.10 -4.77 8.29
N GLY A 67 -37.68 -3.93 7.34
CA GLY A 67 -38.37 -2.69 6.98
C GLY A 67 -37.85 -1.43 7.67
N ALA A 68 -36.66 -1.46 8.27
CA ALA A 68 -36.01 -0.23 8.74
C ALA A 68 -35.75 0.71 7.55
N SER A 69 -36.06 2.00 7.71
CA SER A 69 -35.81 3.02 6.71
C SER A 69 -34.54 3.78 7.09
N LEU A 70 -33.41 3.37 6.52
CA LEU A 70 -32.13 4.05 6.63
C LEU A 70 -31.80 4.72 5.30
N ASP A 71 -31.15 5.88 5.35
CA ASP A 71 -30.61 6.52 4.14
C ASP A 71 -29.28 5.83 3.77
N LEU A 72 -29.27 5.20 2.59
CA LEU A 72 -28.10 4.51 2.05
C LEU A 72 -27.49 5.28 0.87
N THR A 73 -27.92 6.53 0.64
CA THR A 73 -27.44 7.38 -0.45
C THR A 73 -25.97 7.70 -0.24
N THR A 74 -25.17 7.47 -1.28
CA THR A 74 -23.74 7.76 -1.29
C THR A 74 -23.42 8.85 -2.32
N PRO A 75 -22.38 9.67 -2.12
CA PRO A 75 -21.93 10.68 -3.07
C PRO A 75 -21.44 10.13 -4.43
N GLY A 76 -21.09 8.84 -4.50
CA GLY A 76 -20.74 8.17 -5.76
C GLY A 76 -20.16 6.76 -5.61
N GLU A 77 -19.70 6.39 -4.41
CA GLU A 77 -19.26 5.03 -4.06
C GLU A 77 -20.45 4.08 -3.86
N HIS A 78 -20.19 2.77 -3.77
CA HIS A 78 -21.24 1.83 -3.39
C HIS A 78 -21.56 1.96 -1.91
N SER A 79 -22.85 1.85 -1.56
CA SER A 79 -23.24 1.72 -0.16
C SER A 79 -22.54 0.53 0.48
N ILE A 80 -22.05 0.72 1.70
CA ILE A 80 -21.45 -0.35 2.53
C ILE A 80 -22.44 -1.47 2.82
N MET A 81 -23.75 -1.21 2.74
CA MET A 81 -24.82 -2.22 2.89
C MET A 81 -25.03 -3.07 1.62
N SER A 82 -24.29 -2.81 0.54
CA SER A 82 -24.24 -3.72 -0.60
C SER A 82 -23.34 -4.91 -0.27
N GLN A 83 -23.79 -6.13 -0.59
CA GLN A 83 -23.11 -7.37 -0.18
C GLN A 83 -21.62 -7.41 -0.56
N ASP A 84 -21.24 -6.78 -1.67
CA ASP A 84 -19.88 -6.90 -2.21
C ASP A 84 -18.95 -5.74 -1.87
N ALA A 85 -19.44 -4.58 -1.39
CA ALA A 85 -18.59 -3.38 -1.23
C ALA A 85 -17.41 -3.61 -0.27
N LEU A 86 -17.69 -4.15 0.92
CA LEU A 86 -16.66 -4.39 1.94
C LEU A 86 -15.76 -5.57 1.56
N TRP A 87 -16.33 -6.62 0.96
CA TRP A 87 -15.57 -7.75 0.45
C TRP A 87 -14.57 -7.35 -0.65
N THR A 88 -15.01 -6.53 -1.60
CA THR A 88 -14.14 -6.00 -2.66
C THR A 88 -13.03 -5.13 -2.09
N ALA A 89 -13.35 -4.20 -1.18
CA ALA A 89 -12.36 -3.34 -0.54
C ALA A 89 -11.27 -4.15 0.19
N TYR A 90 -11.67 -5.17 0.94
CA TYR A 90 -10.75 -6.07 1.63
C TYR A 90 -9.85 -6.85 0.66
N THR A 91 -10.44 -7.42 -0.40
CA THR A 91 -9.71 -8.17 -1.42
C THR A 91 -8.68 -7.30 -2.15
N ASP A 92 -9.03 -6.05 -2.48
CA ASP A 92 -8.10 -5.09 -3.09
C ASP A 92 -6.93 -4.76 -2.16
N PHE A 93 -7.20 -4.53 -0.89
CA PHE A 93 -6.15 -4.27 0.09
C PHE A 93 -5.20 -5.47 0.24
N GLN A 94 -5.73 -6.69 0.35
CA GLN A 94 -4.90 -7.91 0.43
C GLN A 94 -4.00 -8.08 -0.80
N ARG A 95 -4.52 -7.83 -2.00
CA ARG A 95 -3.74 -7.91 -3.24
C ARG A 95 -2.53 -6.98 -3.19
N ILE A 96 -2.71 -5.74 -2.75
CA ILE A 96 -1.64 -4.74 -2.63
C ILE A 96 -0.66 -5.15 -1.52
N ALA A 97 -1.15 -5.62 -0.37
CA ALA A 97 -0.33 -6.06 0.75
C ALA A 97 0.63 -7.18 0.34
N TRP A 98 0.13 -8.20 -0.37
CA TRP A 98 0.95 -9.30 -0.87
C TRP A 98 2.01 -8.85 -1.87
N GLN A 99 1.66 -7.93 -2.77
CA GLN A 99 2.63 -7.38 -3.71
C GLN A 99 3.73 -6.61 -2.97
N ARG A 100 3.38 -5.78 -1.99
CA ARG A 100 4.35 -5.03 -1.16
C ARG A 100 5.27 -5.97 -0.40
N LEU A 101 4.73 -7.04 0.19
CA LEU A 101 5.53 -8.04 0.89
C LEU A 101 6.57 -8.67 -0.03
N ARG A 102 6.18 -9.08 -1.25
CA ARG A 102 7.11 -9.67 -2.23
C ARG A 102 8.22 -8.69 -2.62
N LEU A 103 7.85 -7.45 -2.97
CA LEU A 103 8.83 -6.41 -3.34
C LEU A 103 9.80 -6.10 -2.20
N ALA A 104 9.32 -6.05 -0.96
CA ALA A 104 10.17 -5.83 0.21
C ALA A 104 11.14 -6.99 0.43
N THR A 105 10.65 -8.23 0.34
CA THR A 105 11.50 -9.43 0.44
C THR A 105 12.55 -9.46 -0.67
N GLU A 106 12.16 -9.23 -1.93
CA GLU A 106 13.09 -9.16 -3.08
C GLU A 106 14.16 -8.08 -2.90
N ALA A 107 13.82 -6.93 -2.28
CA ALA A 107 14.78 -5.87 -2.01
C ALA A 107 15.76 -6.19 -0.87
N LEU A 108 15.34 -6.98 0.12
CA LEU A 108 16.14 -7.35 1.30
C LEU A 108 16.99 -8.60 1.08
N ASP A 109 16.47 -9.56 0.31
CA ASP A 109 17.14 -10.79 -0.09
C ASP A 109 17.03 -10.96 -1.61
N PRO A 110 17.71 -10.11 -2.39
CA PRO A 110 17.81 -10.30 -3.83
C PRO A 110 18.65 -11.55 -4.02
N GLN A 111 18.00 -12.69 -4.29
CA GLN A 111 18.68 -13.98 -4.46
C GLN A 111 19.97 -13.79 -5.26
N THR A 112 21.09 -14.09 -4.60
CA THR A 112 22.35 -14.30 -5.29
C THR A 112 22.19 -15.64 -6.00
N ASP A 113 21.91 -15.61 -7.30
CA ASP A 113 22.20 -16.78 -8.16
C ASP A 113 23.68 -17.18 -8.02
#